data_AF-A0A255YUV2-F1
#
_entry.id   AF-A0A255YUV2-F1
#
_cell.length_a   1.000
_cell.length_b   1.000
_cell.length_c   1.000
_cell.angle_alpha   90.00
_cell.angle_beta   90.00
_cell.angle_gamma   90.00
#
_symmetry.space_group_name_H-M   'P 1'
#
loop_
_entity.id
_entity.type
_entity.pdbx_description
1 polymer ?
#
loop_
_entity_poly.entity_id
_entity_poly.type
_entity_poly.pdbx_seq_one_letter_code
_entity_poly.pdbx_strand_id
1 'polypeptide(L)'
;MQHQYITVNTMGHIFFYIGLSLLSIHEMDAIRCREWRIFPGLSLLSDRLGYIIFLFAHIPIFWFIYWQLAYSPYLSRFIRGFSIFMIVHAGLHLLYLKHKNNEFKDWISWTIILGAGLCGLLGLVT
;
A
#
# COMPACT_ATOMS: atom_id res chain seq x y z
N MET A 1 -16.50 -17.11 -33.27
CA MET A 1 -16.71 -15.95 -32.39
C MET A 1 -16.92 -16.45 -30.95
N GLN A 2 -15.85 -16.98 -30.35
CA GLN A 2 -15.86 -17.67 -29.05
C GLN A 2 -14.64 -17.20 -28.26
N HIS A 3 -14.87 -16.47 -27.17
CA HIS A 3 -14.00 -16.41 -25.98
C HIS A 3 -14.90 -15.90 -24.83
N GLN A 4 -15.73 -16.76 -24.25
CA GLN A 4 -15.43 -17.48 -23.00
C GLN A 4 -14.81 -16.60 -21.89
N TYR A 5 -15.67 -16.32 -20.90
CA TYR A 5 -15.39 -16.10 -19.47
C TYR A 5 -14.39 -15.00 -19.10
N ILE A 6 -14.93 -13.82 -18.78
CA ILE A 6 -14.37 -13.04 -17.67
C ILE A 6 -15.51 -12.61 -16.76
N THR A 7 -16.01 -13.54 -15.94
CA THR A 7 -16.54 -13.14 -14.63
C THR A 7 -15.35 -12.68 -13.82
N VAL A 8 -14.89 -11.45 -14.10
CA VAL A 8 -14.00 -10.70 -13.22
C VAL A 8 -14.73 -10.64 -11.88
N ASN A 9 -14.05 -10.98 -10.80
CA ASN A 9 -14.65 -10.95 -9.49
C ASN A 9 -14.84 -9.47 -9.06
N THR A 10 -15.96 -8.86 -9.47
CA THR A 10 -16.21 -7.42 -9.38
C THR A 10 -16.06 -6.91 -7.95
N MET A 11 -16.46 -7.71 -6.96
CA MET A 11 -16.34 -7.36 -5.55
C MET A 11 -14.88 -7.29 -5.09
N GLY A 12 -14.06 -8.29 -5.45
CA GLY A 12 -12.64 -8.29 -5.11
C GLY A 12 -11.88 -7.09 -5.70
N HIS A 13 -12.26 -6.65 -6.91
CA HIS A 13 -11.70 -5.46 -7.53
C HIS A 13 -12.12 -4.17 -6.81
N ILE A 14 -13.37 -4.06 -6.35
CA ILE A 14 -13.82 -2.90 -5.56
C ILE A 14 -12.99 -2.77 -4.28
N PHE A 15 -12.84 -3.87 -3.53
CA PHE A 15 -12.00 -3.86 -2.34
C PHE A 15 -10.54 -3.52 -2.66
N PHE A 16 -10.01 -4.03 -3.77
CA PHE A 16 -8.67 -3.67 -4.21
C PHE A 16 -8.52 -2.15 -4.43
N TYR A 17 -9.43 -1.50 -5.15
CA TYR A 17 -9.34 -0.06 -5.42
C TYR A 17 -9.55 0.80 -4.18
N ILE A 18 -10.45 0.39 -3.27
CA ILE A 18 -10.60 1.04 -1.96
C ILE A 18 -9.31 0.89 -1.15
N GLY A 19 -8.75 -0.32 -1.09
CA GLY A 19 -7.49 -0.61 -0.42
C GLY A 19 -6.32 0.20 -0.97
N LEU A 20 -6.21 0.31 -2.30
CA LEU A 20 -5.20 1.14 -2.96
C LEU A 20 -5.38 2.62 -2.64
N SER A 21 -6.62 3.10 -2.56
CA SER A 21 -6.92 4.48 -2.15
C SER A 21 -6.48 4.73 -0.71
N LEU A 22 -6.80 3.82 0.20
CA LEU A 22 -6.37 3.89 1.59
C LEU A 22 -4.85 3.84 1.71
N LEU A 23 -4.18 2.94 0.99
CA LEU A 23 -2.72 2.87 0.96
C LEU A 23 -2.10 4.18 0.45
N SER A 24 -2.67 4.79 -0.58
CA SER A 24 -2.18 6.07 -1.10
C SER A 24 -2.32 7.21 -0.09
N ILE A 25 -3.42 7.24 0.66
CA ILE A 25 -3.61 8.21 1.75
C ILE A 25 -2.67 7.90 2.93
N HIS A 26 -2.43 6.61 3.22
CA HIS A 26 -1.43 6.21 4.20
C HIS A 26 -0.05 6.75 3.83
N GLU A 27 0.38 6.68 2.58
CA GLU A 27 1.68 7.23 2.17
C GLU A 27 1.76 8.76 2.37
N MET A 28 0.66 9.49 2.21
CA MET A 28 0.61 10.92 2.55
C MET A 28 0.76 11.15 4.06
N ASP A 29 0.12 10.32 4.87
CA ASP A 29 0.26 10.36 6.32
C ASP A 29 1.65 9.89 6.78
N ALA A 30 2.27 8.94 6.08
CA ALA A 30 3.63 8.48 6.30
C ALA A 30 4.66 9.60 6.10
N ILE A 31 4.42 10.49 5.12
CA ILE A 31 5.23 11.70 4.96
C ILE A 31 5.05 12.64 6.17
N ARG A 32 3.82 12.84 6.64
CA ARG A 32 3.51 13.66 7.82
C ARG A 32 4.16 13.09 9.09
N CYS A 33 4.11 11.78 9.28
CA CYS A 33 4.63 11.01 10.41
C CYS A 33 6.11 10.60 10.26
N ARG A 34 6.79 11.07 9.20
CA ARG A 34 8.23 10.87 9.00
C ARG A 34 8.67 9.41 9.00
N GLU A 35 7.91 8.55 8.33
CA GLU A 35 8.13 7.10 8.32
C GLU A 35 9.54 6.67 7.87
N TRP A 36 10.22 7.49 7.06
CA TRP A 36 11.62 7.26 6.67
C TRP A 36 12.58 7.08 7.86
N ARG A 37 12.22 7.55 9.07
CA ARG A 37 12.99 7.37 10.31
C ARG A 37 12.88 5.96 10.91
N ILE A 38 11.94 5.16 10.43
CA ILE A 38 11.68 3.77 10.85
C ILE A 38 12.23 2.80 9.81
N PHE A 39 12.07 3.15 8.53
CA PHE A 39 12.42 2.24 7.43
C PHE A 39 13.91 1.85 7.45
N PRO A 40 14.24 0.55 7.47
CA PRO A 40 15.62 0.09 7.51
C PRO A 40 16.38 0.56 6.27
N GLY A 41 17.46 1.31 6.47
CA GLY A 41 18.24 1.95 5.41
C GLY A 41 18.04 3.46 5.36
N LEU A 42 16.79 3.95 5.26
CA LEU A 42 16.52 5.39 5.30
C LEU A 42 16.71 5.98 6.70
N SER A 43 16.49 5.17 7.75
CA SER A 43 16.69 5.59 9.15
C SER A 43 18.13 5.96 9.50
N LEU A 44 19.11 5.56 8.67
CA LEU A 44 20.53 5.88 8.81
C LEU A 44 20.91 7.22 8.17
N LEU A 45 20.04 7.78 7.33
CA LEU A 45 20.29 9.01 6.60
C LEU A 45 19.92 10.24 7.44
N SER A 46 20.42 11.40 7.02
CA SER A 46 19.95 12.67 7.60
C SER A 46 18.47 12.87 7.30
N ASP A 47 17.73 13.51 8.22
CA ASP A 47 16.27 13.65 8.12
C ASP A 47 15.82 14.24 6.78
N ARG A 48 16.55 15.26 6.30
CA ARG A 48 16.28 15.90 5.01
C ARG A 48 16.51 14.96 3.84
N LEU A 49 17.59 14.18 3.85
CA LEU A 49 17.90 13.25 2.77
C LEU A 49 16.92 12.06 2.76
N GLY A 50 16.58 11.54 3.94
CA GLY A 50 15.57 10.51 4.13
C GLY A 50 14.22 10.94 3.57
N TYR A 51 13.75 12.15 3.93
CA TYR A 51 12.53 12.75 3.36
C TYR A 51 12.56 12.84 1.82
N ILE A 52 13.63 13.38 1.25
CA ILE A 52 13.76 13.55 -0.22
C ILE A 52 13.69 12.19 -0.90
N ILE A 53 14.49 11.22 -0.46
CA ILE A 53 14.53 9.89 -1.06
C ILE A 53 13.18 9.20 -0.91
N PHE A 54 12.56 9.27 0.28
CA PHE A 54 11.24 8.70 0.53
C PHE A 54 10.22 9.29 -0.45
N LEU A 55 10.11 10.62 -0.53
CA LEU A 55 9.15 11.28 -1.42
C LEU A 55 9.37 10.93 -2.89
N PHE A 56 10.61 11.04 -3.39
CA PHE A 56 10.89 10.80 -4.81
C PHE A 56 10.83 9.31 -5.18
N ALA A 57 11.09 8.39 -4.26
CA ALA A 57 10.93 6.95 -4.50
C ALA A 57 9.46 6.56 -4.73
N HIS A 58 8.50 7.30 -4.16
CA HIS A 58 7.09 7.03 -4.38
C HIS A 58 6.62 7.35 -5.80
N ILE A 59 7.26 8.30 -6.50
CA ILE A 59 6.90 8.65 -7.88
C ILE A 59 7.00 7.44 -8.83
N PRO A 60 8.15 6.74 -8.95
CA PRO A 60 8.26 5.56 -9.81
C PRO A 60 7.40 4.39 -9.29
N ILE A 61 7.19 4.26 -7.97
CA ILE A 61 6.31 3.22 -7.39
C ILE A 61 4.86 3.44 -7.86
N PHE A 62 4.31 4.65 -7.68
CA PHE A 62 2.95 4.96 -8.13
C PHE A 62 2.81 4.86 -9.64
N TRP A 63 3.80 5.36 -10.40
CA TRP A 63 3.81 5.20 -11.85
C TRP A 63 3.73 3.72 -12.27
N PHE A 64 4.53 2.84 -11.64
CA PHE A 64 4.51 1.41 -11.93
C PHE A 64 3.18 0.76 -11.57
N ILE A 65 2.57 1.13 -10.43
CA ILE A 65 1.25 0.64 -10.04
C ILE A 65 0.21 1.03 -11.09
N TYR A 66 0.15 2.30 -11.48
CA TYR A 66 -0.82 2.78 -12.48
C TYR A 66 -0.58 2.15 -13.86
N TRP A 67 0.68 1.99 -14.26
CA TRP A 67 1.04 1.31 -15.50
C TRP A 67 0.53 -0.14 -15.51
N GLN A 68 0.74 -0.88 -14.42
CA GLN A 68 0.27 -2.25 -14.29
C GLN A 68 -1.26 -2.34 -14.32
N LEU A 69 -1.95 -1.38 -13.71
CA LEU A 69 -3.42 -1.32 -13.72
C LEU A 69 -3.99 -0.98 -15.11
N ALA A 70 -3.31 -0.15 -15.89
CA ALA A 70 -3.78 0.30 -17.19
C ALA A 70 -3.42 -0.65 -18.34
N TYR A 71 -2.23 -1.26 -18.31
CA TYR A 71 -1.65 -1.91 -19.49
C TYR A 71 -1.23 -3.38 -19.27
N SER A 72 -1.28 -3.91 -18.04
CA SER A 72 -0.78 -5.26 -17.79
C SER A 72 -1.72 -6.34 -18.34
N PRO A 73 -1.22 -7.29 -19.15
CA PRO A 73 -2.00 -8.47 -19.54
C PRO A 73 -2.20 -9.45 -18.36
N TYR A 74 -1.51 -9.23 -17.23
CA TYR A 74 -1.58 -10.06 -16.03
C TYR A 74 -2.25 -9.33 -14.85
N LEU A 75 -3.21 -8.44 -15.14
CA LEU A 75 -3.89 -7.60 -14.16
C LEU A 75 -4.38 -8.38 -12.93
N SER A 76 -5.04 -9.52 -13.11
CA SER A 76 -5.55 -10.33 -11.98
C SER A 76 -4.45 -10.87 -11.07
N ARG A 77 -3.27 -11.22 -11.63
CA ARG A 77 -2.12 -11.67 -10.82
C ARG A 77 -1.51 -10.50 -10.07
N PHE A 78 -1.43 -9.33 -10.71
CA PHE A 78 -0.96 -8.10 -10.08
C PHE A 78 -1.86 -7.68 -8.93
N ILE A 79 -3.18 -7.61 -9.14
CA ILE A 79 -4.18 -7.29 -8.11
C ILE A 79 -4.04 -8.26 -6.93
N ARG A 80 -3.99 -9.57 -7.20
CA ARG A 80 -3.82 -10.58 -6.14
C ARG A 80 -2.53 -10.37 -5.35
N GLY A 81 -1.40 -10.17 -6.04
CA GLY A 81 -0.11 -9.94 -5.40
C GLY A 81 -0.09 -8.65 -4.57
N PHE A 82 -0.69 -7.59 -5.08
CA PHE A 82 -0.76 -6.31 -4.39
C PHE A 82 -1.74 -6.33 -3.21
N SER A 83 -2.83 -7.11 -3.28
CA SER A 83 -3.70 -7.38 -2.12
C SER A 83 -2.96 -8.10 -1.01
N ILE A 84 -2.10 -9.07 -1.33
CA ILE A 84 -1.20 -9.71 -0.36
C ILE A 84 -0.24 -8.67 0.23
N PHE A 85 0.35 -7.81 -0.60
CA PHE A 85 1.21 -6.73 -0.14
C PHE A 85 0.51 -5.81 0.87
N MET A 86 -0.74 -5.39 0.62
CA MET A 86 -1.51 -4.55 1.55
C MET A 86 -1.68 -5.22 2.93
N ILE A 87 -1.94 -6.53 2.96
CA ILE A 87 -2.07 -7.29 4.21
C ILE A 87 -0.73 -7.33 4.96
N VAL A 88 0.35 -7.67 4.24
CA VAL A 88 1.70 -7.75 4.80
C VAL A 88 2.16 -6.37 5.31
N HIS A 89 1.89 -5.31 4.56
CA HIS A 89 2.19 -3.92 4.92
C HIS A 89 1.52 -3.52 6.24
N ALA A 90 0.22 -3.78 6.38
CA ALA A 90 -0.48 -3.56 7.65
C ALA A 90 0.15 -4.40 8.80
N GLY A 91 0.53 -5.64 8.51
CA GLY A 91 1.25 -6.50 9.46
C GLY A 91 2.62 -5.95 9.88
N LEU A 92 3.37 -5.34 8.96
CA LEU A 92 4.64 -4.67 9.27
C LEU A 92 4.40 -3.49 10.22
N HIS A 93 3.39 -2.65 9.98
CA HIS A 93 3.05 -1.58 10.92
C HIS A 93 2.68 -2.11 12.30
N LEU A 94 1.96 -3.23 12.38
CA LEU A 94 1.67 -3.89 13.66
C LEU A 94 2.96 -4.39 14.34
N LEU A 95 3.95 -4.89 13.60
CA LEU A 95 5.23 -5.31 14.16
C LEU A 95 6.05 -4.12 14.68
N TYR A 96 6.05 -3.01 13.93
CA TYR A 96 6.77 -1.79 14.27
C TYR A 96 5.99 -0.83 15.20
N LEU A 97 4.84 -1.26 15.74
CA LEU A 97 4.02 -0.51 16.70
C LEU A 97 4.84 0.11 17.83
N LYS A 98 5.75 -0.69 18.41
CA LYS A 98 6.56 -0.30 19.57
C LYS A 98 7.88 0.38 19.20
N HIS A 99 8.13 0.63 17.92
CA HIS A 99 9.37 1.26 17.49
C HIS A 99 9.45 2.70 18.02
N LYS A 100 10.62 3.11 18.53
CA LYS A 100 10.80 4.40 19.22
C LYS A 100 10.46 5.62 18.35
N ASN A 101 10.67 5.49 17.04
CA ASN A 101 10.39 6.54 16.05
C ASN A 101 9.02 6.38 15.38
N ASN A 102 8.13 5.53 15.91
CA ASN A 102 6.79 5.39 15.38
C ASN A 102 5.93 6.61 15.78
N GLU A 103 5.61 7.44 14.80
CA GLU A 103 4.77 8.63 14.98
C GLU A 103 3.28 8.38 14.63
N PHE A 104 2.92 7.17 14.16
CA PHE A 104 1.52 6.77 13.91
C PHE A 104 0.79 6.50 15.23
N LYS A 105 0.31 7.56 15.89
CA LYS A 105 -0.33 7.49 17.21
C LYS A 105 -1.84 7.76 17.17
N ASP A 106 -2.32 8.39 16.10
CA ASP A 106 -3.72 8.75 15.99
C ASP A 106 -4.56 7.63 15.35
N TRP A 107 -5.84 7.60 15.72
CA TRP A 107 -6.78 6.58 15.25
C TRP A 107 -7.04 6.68 13.75
N ILE A 108 -6.79 7.85 13.14
CA ILE A 108 -6.99 8.07 11.70
C ILE A 108 -5.90 7.30 10.93
N SER A 109 -4.63 7.48 11.28
CA SER A 109 -3.52 6.69 10.72
C SER A 109 -3.80 5.19 10.79
N TRP A 110 -4.18 4.71 11.98
CA TRP A 110 -4.47 3.28 12.20
C TRP A 110 -5.67 2.78 11.42
N THR A 111 -6.71 3.60 11.26
CA THR A 111 -7.88 3.25 10.45
C THR A 111 -7.50 3.08 8.98
N ILE A 112 -6.64 3.95 8.45
CA ILE A 112 -6.23 3.91 7.05
C ILE A 112 -5.31 2.69 6.81
N ILE A 113 -4.32 2.45 7.68
CA ILE A 113 -3.40 1.30 7.60
C ILE A 113 -4.16 -0.02 7.69
N LEU A 114 -4.97 -0.20 8.73
CA LEU A 114 -5.72 -1.45 8.94
C LEU A 114 -6.83 -1.62 7.91
N GLY A 115 -7.45 -0.51 7.49
CA GLY A 115 -8.45 -0.50 6.43
C GLY A 115 -7.87 -0.98 5.09
N ALA A 116 -6.66 -0.54 4.73
CA ALA A 116 -5.97 -1.03 3.53
C ALA A 116 -5.69 -2.54 3.62
N GLY A 117 -5.18 -3.01 4.77
CA GLY A 117 -4.95 -4.44 5.01
C GLY A 117 -6.23 -5.29 4.95
N LEU A 118 -7.32 -4.81 5.55
CA LEU A 118 -8.64 -5.47 5.51
C LEU A 118 -9.18 -5.53 4.08
N CYS A 119 -9.06 -4.44 3.31
CA CYS A 119 -9.46 -4.43 1.90
C CYS A 119 -8.64 -5.44 1.08
N GLY A 120 -7.33 -5.57 1.34
CA GLY A 120 -6.50 -6.60 0.75
C GLY A 120 -7.03 -8.01 1.06
N LEU A 121 -7.39 -8.28 2.31
CA LEU A 121 -7.95 -9.57 2.72
C LEU A 121 -9.29 -9.86 2.05
N LEU A 122 -10.23 -8.91 2.09
CA LEU A 122 -11.54 -9.05 1.45
C LEU A 122 -11.40 -9.22 -0.06
N GLY A 123 -10.48 -8.50 -0.70
CA GLY A 123 -10.18 -8.64 -2.12
C GLY A 123 -9.64 -10.01 -2.54
N LEU A 124 -9.06 -10.79 -1.61
CA LEU A 124 -8.59 -12.15 -1.89
C LEU A 124 -9.66 -13.21 -1.67
N VAL A 125 -10.59 -12.96 -0.74
CA VAL A 125 -11.63 -13.93 -0.34
C VAL A 125 -12.91 -13.76 -1.15
N THR A 126 -13.18 -12.55 -1.64
CA THR A 126 -14.36 -12.24 -2.46
C THR A 126 -14.13 -12.44 -3.94
#